data_AF-A0A0A1U569-F1
#
_entry.id   AF-A0A0A1U569-F1
#
_cell.length_a   1.000
_cell.length_b   1.000
_cell.length_c   1.000
_cell.angle_alpha   90.00
_cell.angle_beta   90.00
_cell.angle_gamma   90.00
#
_symmetry.space_group_name_H-M   'P 1'
#
loop_
_entity.id
_entity.type
_entity.pdbx_description
1 polymer ?
#
loop_
_entity_poly.entity_id
_entity_poly.type
_entity_poly.pdbx_seq_one_letter_code
_entity_poly.pdbx_strand_id
1 'polypeptide(L)'
;MSLDCEQDEVLSREVETVISIFPGIVRQEADVLRVTIKTELTNPIEVVFVEDEFIQRPYKDKKSAFLTTLSDITLDIPTDPPLQDGELPDFVVHCDWIPPPVASEIIKEMLDEYDTSGGVGFVFSWVS
;
A
#
# COMPACT_ATOMS: atom_id res chain seq x y z
N MET A 1 -3.81 -19.92 -31.15
CA MET A 1 -4.30 -18.89 -30.22
C MET A 1 -3.19 -18.71 -29.19
N SER A 2 -2.75 -17.49 -29.00
CA SER A 2 -1.53 -17.16 -28.24
C SER A 2 -1.81 -17.24 -26.74
N LEU A 3 -0.91 -17.88 -25.98
CA LEU A 3 -0.99 -18.02 -24.51
C LEU A 3 -1.13 -16.68 -23.79
N ASP A 4 -0.62 -15.61 -24.41
CA ASP A 4 -0.64 -14.24 -23.88
C ASP A 4 -2.09 -13.72 -23.69
N CYS A 5 -3.04 -14.12 -24.54
CA CYS A 5 -4.43 -13.64 -24.44
C CYS A 5 -5.19 -14.28 -23.25
N GLU A 6 -4.81 -15.47 -22.80
CA GLU A 6 -5.51 -16.17 -21.72
C GLU A 6 -5.09 -15.64 -20.33
N GLN A 7 -3.83 -15.22 -20.17
CA GLN A 7 -3.34 -14.62 -18.92
C GLN A 7 -3.93 -13.23 -18.66
N ASP A 8 -4.02 -12.39 -19.70
CA ASP A 8 -4.63 -11.05 -19.60
C ASP A 8 -6.09 -11.11 -19.14
N GLU A 9 -6.86 -12.08 -19.66
CA GLU A 9 -8.26 -12.27 -19.27
C GLU A 9 -8.41 -12.75 -17.82
N VAL A 10 -7.50 -13.61 -17.34
CA VAL A 10 -7.49 -14.10 -15.96
C VAL A 10 -7.16 -12.98 -14.99
N LEU A 11 -6.12 -12.19 -15.28
CA LEU A 11 -5.70 -11.06 -14.44
C LEU A 11 -6.76 -9.96 -14.40
N SER A 12 -7.35 -9.63 -15.56
CA SER A 12 -8.45 -8.65 -15.66
C SER A 12 -9.64 -9.08 -14.80
N ARG A 13 -10.02 -10.36 -14.87
CA ARG A 13 -11.12 -10.91 -14.07
C ARG A 13 -10.81 -10.95 -12.58
N GLU A 14 -9.57 -11.23 -12.20
CA GLU A 14 -9.12 -11.19 -10.82
C GLU A 14 -9.21 -9.77 -10.26
N VAL A 15 -8.70 -8.78 -10.99
CA VAL A 15 -8.75 -7.36 -10.64
C VAL A 15 -10.21 -6.90 -10.44
N GLU A 16 -11.09 -7.18 -11.41
CA GLU A 16 -12.51 -6.84 -11.30
C GLU A 16 -13.17 -7.48 -10.06
N THR A 17 -12.82 -8.73 -9.77
CA THR A 17 -13.36 -9.47 -8.62
C THR A 17 -12.90 -8.84 -7.31
N VAL A 18 -11.62 -8.54 -7.17
CA VAL A 18 -11.04 -7.95 -5.95
C VAL A 18 -11.63 -6.56 -5.69
N ILE A 19 -11.75 -5.71 -6.72
CA ILE A 19 -12.41 -4.39 -6.60
C ILE A 19 -13.86 -4.53 -6.16
N SER A 20 -14.59 -5.52 -6.69
CA SER A 20 -15.98 -5.77 -6.30
C SER A 20 -16.13 -6.24 -4.86
N ILE A 21 -15.17 -7.00 -4.32
CA ILE A 21 -15.21 -7.52 -2.94
C ILE A 21 -14.81 -6.44 -1.94
N PHE A 22 -13.84 -5.60 -2.30
CA PHE A 22 -13.26 -4.58 -1.42
C PHE A 22 -13.48 -3.15 -1.95
N PRO A 23 -14.75 -2.70 -2.09
CA PRO A 23 -15.05 -1.39 -2.65
C PRO A 23 -14.50 -0.28 -1.76
N GLY A 24 -13.70 0.61 -2.34
CA GLY A 24 -13.11 1.76 -1.65
C GLY A 24 -11.81 1.48 -0.90
N ILE A 25 -11.40 0.22 -0.79
CA ILE A 25 -10.07 -0.21 -0.33
C ILE A 25 -9.17 -0.43 -1.54
N VAL A 26 -9.69 -1.10 -2.57
CA VAL A 26 -8.98 -1.40 -3.81
C VAL A 26 -9.54 -0.55 -4.95
N ARG A 27 -8.66 0.04 -5.76
CA ARG A 27 -9.01 0.81 -6.96
C ARG A 27 -8.00 0.56 -8.07
N GLN A 28 -8.47 0.49 -9.31
CA GLN A 28 -7.58 0.47 -10.48
C GLN A 28 -7.26 1.91 -10.91
N GLU A 29 -5.97 2.20 -11.09
CA GLU A 29 -5.46 3.46 -11.61
C GLU A 29 -4.50 3.18 -12.77
N ALA A 30 -4.93 3.42 -14.01
CA ALA A 30 -4.17 3.08 -15.21
C ALA A 30 -3.71 1.60 -15.17
N ASP A 31 -2.41 1.37 -15.16
CA ASP A 31 -1.77 0.04 -15.25
C ASP A 31 -1.44 -0.55 -13.86
N VAL A 32 -1.90 0.09 -12.78
CA VAL A 32 -1.72 -0.40 -11.41
C VAL A 32 -3.04 -0.58 -10.66
N LEU A 33 -3.06 -1.57 -9.77
CA LEU A 33 -4.05 -1.73 -8.74
C LEU A 33 -3.54 -1.10 -7.45
N ARG A 34 -4.22 -0.04 -7.02
CA ARG A 34 -3.93 0.63 -5.76
C ARG A 34 -4.75 0.04 -4.64
N VAL A 35 -4.07 -0.47 -3.61
CA VAL A 35 -4.67 -0.97 -2.37
C VAL A 35 -4.41 0.04 -1.25
N THR A 36 -5.46 0.48 -0.57
CA THR A 36 -5.38 1.46 0.53
C THR A 36 -5.69 0.79 1.86
N ILE A 37 -4.71 0.71 2.75
CA ILE A 37 -4.84 0.15 4.10
C ILE A 37 -4.98 1.30 5.09
N LYS A 38 -6.14 1.38 5.74
CA LYS A 38 -6.40 2.37 6.79
C LYS A 38 -5.81 1.92 8.11
N THR A 39 -5.03 2.79 8.73
CA THR A 39 -4.36 2.53 10.00
C THR A 39 -4.97 3.35 11.14
N GLU A 40 -5.78 2.68 11.95
CA GLU A 40 -6.30 3.22 13.21
C GLU A 40 -5.28 3.00 14.33
N LEU A 41 -5.03 4.05 15.12
CA LEU A 41 -4.15 3.94 16.28
C LEU A 41 -4.93 3.35 17.45
N THR A 42 -4.48 2.22 17.99
CA THR A 42 -5.08 1.63 19.19
C THR A 42 -4.97 2.56 20.41
N ASN A 43 -3.93 3.40 20.44
CA ASN A 43 -3.72 4.44 21.45
C ASN A 43 -3.48 5.80 20.76
N PRO A 44 -4.27 6.84 21.08
CA PRO A 44 -4.06 8.16 20.51
C PRO A 44 -2.68 8.73 20.87
N ILE A 45 -1.98 9.30 19.90
CA ILE A 45 -0.68 9.95 20.11
C ILE A 45 -0.92 11.44 20.38
N GLU A 46 -0.43 11.95 21.51
CA GLU A 46 -0.46 13.39 21.78
C GLU A 46 0.66 14.10 21.01
N VAL A 47 0.28 14.97 20.08
CA VAL A 47 1.18 15.85 19.33
C VAL A 47 1.18 17.21 20.01
N VAL A 48 2.33 17.60 20.55
CA VAL A 48 2.52 18.93 21.17
C VAL A 48 3.13 19.85 20.12
N PHE A 49 2.41 20.92 19.77
CA PHE A 49 2.92 21.92 18.84
C PHE A 49 3.93 22.81 19.56
N VAL A 50 5.17 22.83 19.06
CA VAL A 50 6.20 23.77 19.49
C VAL A 50 6.20 24.91 18.47
N GLU A 51 5.68 26.07 18.85
CA GLU A 51 5.94 27.30 18.09
C GLU A 51 7.42 27.65 18.29
N ASP A 52 8.18 27.80 17.20
CA ASP A 52 9.61 28.10 17.22
C ASP A 52 9.95 29.24 18.20
N GLU A 53 10.81 28.96 19.17
CA GLU A 53 11.19 29.91 20.23
C GLU A 53 12.28 30.88 19.76
N PHE A 54 11.96 32.17 19.68
CA PHE A 54 12.97 33.23 19.82
C PHE A 54 12.86 34.03 21.13
N ILE A 55 11.94 33.71 22.05
CA ILE A 55 11.83 34.46 23.31
C ILE A 55 11.55 33.52 24.49
N GLN A 56 12.53 33.43 25.38
CA GLN A 56 12.43 32.88 26.73
C GLN A 56 11.24 33.49 27.50
N ARG A 57 10.10 32.80 27.55
CA ARG A 57 9.04 32.99 28.57
C ARG A 57 8.48 31.63 28.99
N PRO A 58 8.00 31.48 30.23
CA PRO A 58 7.50 30.18 30.69
C PRO A 58 6.26 29.79 29.88
N TYR A 59 6.37 28.67 29.16
CA TYR A 59 5.36 27.99 28.35
C TYR A 59 4.01 27.90 29.09
N LYS A 60 3.13 28.88 28.89
CA LYS A 60 1.85 28.93 29.62
C LYS A 60 0.69 28.30 28.84
N ASP A 61 0.81 28.16 27.52
CA ASP A 61 -0.27 27.66 26.66
C ASP A 61 0.27 26.67 25.61
N LYS A 62 0.57 25.43 26.02
CA LYS A 62 0.91 24.37 25.06
C LYS A 62 -0.36 23.92 24.34
N LYS A 63 -0.43 24.16 23.03
CA LYS A 63 -1.44 23.54 22.17
C LYS A 63 -1.02 22.10 21.92
N SER A 64 -1.88 21.14 22.27
CA SER A 64 -1.73 19.74 21.86
C SER A 64 -2.96 19.26 21.12
N ALA A 65 -2.75 18.28 20.24
CA ALA A 65 -3.80 17.54 19.55
C ALA A 65 -3.55 16.05 19.70
N PHE A 66 -4.61 15.25 19.71
CA PHE A 66 -4.50 13.80 19.73
C PHE A 66 -4.71 13.25 18.33
N LEU A 67 -3.70 12.54 17.83
CA LEU A 67 -3.76 11.82 16.57
C LEU A 67 -4.36 10.44 16.83
N THR A 68 -5.52 10.15 16.25
CA THR A 68 -6.23 8.85 16.40
C THR A 68 -6.07 7.95 15.17
N THR A 69 -5.59 8.50 14.06
CA THR A 69 -5.39 7.81 12.79
C THR A 69 -4.05 8.24 12.20
N LEU A 70 -3.29 7.29 11.66
CA LEU A 70 -2.11 7.60 10.87
C LEU A 70 -2.50 7.84 9.40
N SER A 71 -1.57 8.37 8.60
CA SER A 71 -1.74 8.40 7.15
C SER A 71 -1.96 6.97 6.63
N ASP A 72 -2.86 6.80 5.67
CA ASP A 72 -3.10 5.51 5.05
C ASP A 72 -1.82 4.96 4.38
N ILE A 73 -1.67 3.65 4.35
CA ILE A 73 -0.64 2.97 3.56
C ILE A 73 -1.26 2.67 2.20
N THR A 74 -0.62 3.08 1.11
CA THR A 74 -1.05 2.70 -0.23
C THR A 74 -0.02 1.82 -0.90
N LEU A 75 -0.47 0.71 -1.47
CA LEU A 75 0.34 -0.24 -2.23
C LEU A 75 -0.07 -0.15 -3.70
N ASP A 76 0.90 0.05 -4.59
CA ASP A 76 0.68 -0.01 -6.04
C ASP A 76 1.18 -1.38 -6.53
N ILE A 77 0.24 -2.17 -7.04
CA ILE A 77 0.46 -3.50 -7.61
C ILE A 77 0.35 -3.39 -9.13
N PRO A 78 1.40 -3.70 -9.91
CA PRO A 78 1.31 -3.74 -11.36
C PRO A 78 0.23 -4.71 -11.83
N THR A 79 -0.56 -4.28 -12.82
CA THR A 79 -1.59 -5.12 -13.47
C THR A 79 -1.20 -5.53 -14.89
N ASP A 80 0.02 -5.21 -15.30
CA ASP A 80 0.59 -5.73 -16.54
C ASP A 80 0.92 -7.22 -16.41
N PRO A 81 0.78 -8.01 -17.49
CA PRO A 81 1.16 -9.42 -17.48
C PRO A 81 2.65 -9.59 -17.13
N PRO A 82 3.03 -10.71 -16.49
CA PRO A 82 4.42 -10.98 -16.14
C PRO A 82 5.33 -10.87 -17.37
N LEU A 83 6.34 -10.00 -17.28
CA LEU A 83 7.34 -9.83 -18.32
C LEU A 83 8.06 -11.18 -18.54
N GLN A 84 7.99 -11.71 -19.77
CA GLN A 84 8.70 -12.92 -20.15
C GLN A 84 10.21 -12.65 -20.10
N ASP A 85 10.85 -12.90 -18.95
CA ASP A 85 12.29 -13.19 -18.77
C ASP A 85 12.74 -13.13 -17.28
N GLY A 86 11.87 -13.50 -16.33
CA GLY A 86 12.22 -13.50 -14.89
C GLY A 86 12.34 -12.10 -14.29
N GLU A 87 11.79 -11.08 -14.95
CA GLU A 87 11.60 -9.76 -14.36
C GLU A 87 10.49 -9.81 -13.32
N LEU A 88 10.80 -9.31 -12.12
CA LEU A 88 9.85 -9.19 -11.03
C LEU A 88 9.05 -7.89 -11.17
N PRO A 89 7.77 -7.88 -10.75
CA PRO A 89 6.96 -6.67 -10.73
C PRO A 89 7.55 -5.62 -9.78
N ASP A 90 7.46 -4.35 -10.18
CA ASP A 90 7.89 -3.23 -9.36
C ASP A 90 6.77 -2.79 -8.41
N PHE A 91 6.75 -3.36 -7.20
CA PHE A 91 5.79 -2.98 -6.16
C PHE A 91 6.22 -1.70 -5.45
N VAL A 92 5.28 -0.77 -5.26
CA VAL A 92 5.54 0.50 -4.58
C VAL A 92 4.69 0.63 -3.32
N VAL A 93 5.34 0.94 -2.20
CA VAL A 93 4.69 1.25 -0.92
C VAL A 93 4.80 2.74 -0.65
N HIS A 94 3.67 3.44 -0.58
CA HIS A 94 3.64 4.85 -0.18
C HIS A 94 3.14 4.96 1.26
N CYS A 95 3.98 5.50 2.13
CA CYS A 95 3.65 5.78 3.51
C CYS A 95 4.66 6.77 4.13
N ASP A 96 4.16 7.82 4.78
CA ASP A 96 5.03 8.88 5.35
C ASP A 96 5.70 8.47 6.67
N TRP A 97 5.13 7.50 7.38
CA TRP A 97 5.53 7.15 8.75
C TRP A 97 6.18 5.77 8.86
N ILE A 98 6.15 4.96 7.80
CA ILE A 98 6.87 3.68 7.74
C ILE A 98 8.33 3.95 7.38
N PRO A 99 9.30 3.51 8.21
CA PRO A 99 10.72 3.63 7.89
C PRO A 99 11.07 2.84 6.62
N PRO A 100 12.05 3.30 5.80
CA PRO A 100 12.45 2.60 4.57
C PRO A 100 12.78 1.11 4.75
N PRO A 101 13.46 0.66 5.83
CA PRO A 101 13.73 -0.77 6.02
C PRO A 101 12.46 -1.61 6.14
N VAL A 102 11.43 -1.09 6.80
CA VAL A 102 10.15 -1.79 6.98
C VAL A 102 9.38 -1.82 5.66
N ALA A 103 9.39 -0.72 4.90
CA ALA A 103 8.82 -0.72 3.56
C ALA A 103 9.51 -1.74 2.63
N SER A 104 10.83 -1.88 2.72
CA SER A 104 11.58 -2.89 1.97
C SER A 104 11.23 -4.33 2.38
N GLU A 105 10.94 -4.59 3.66
CA GLU A 105 10.47 -5.90 4.12
C GLU A 105 9.09 -6.24 3.54
N ILE A 106 8.16 -5.28 3.52
CA ILE A 106 6.84 -5.47 2.90
C ILE A 106 6.97 -5.80 1.42
N ILE A 107 7.77 -5.04 0.67
CA ILE A 107 8.00 -5.30 -0.76
C ILE A 107 8.59 -6.69 -0.98
N LYS A 108 9.53 -7.10 -0.11
CA LYS A 108 10.15 -8.42 -0.22
C LYS A 108 9.13 -9.54 -0.01
N GLU A 109 8.26 -9.43 0.99
CA GLU A 109 7.19 -10.42 1.22
C GLU A 109 6.23 -10.50 0.02
N MET A 110 5.87 -9.37 -0.56
CA MET A 110 5.05 -9.33 -1.78
C MET A 110 5.73 -10.03 -2.96
N LEU A 111 7.04 -9.83 -3.15
CA LEU A 111 7.82 -10.50 -4.20
C LEU A 111 7.91 -12.01 -3.98
N ASP A 112 8.15 -12.45 -2.75
CA ASP A 112 8.24 -13.87 -2.39
C ASP A 112 6.90 -14.59 -2.65
N GLU A 113 5.76 -13.94 -2.35
CA GLU A 113 4.43 -14.49 -2.61
C GLU A 113 4.06 -14.47 -4.11
N TYR A 114 4.44 -13.42 -4.82
CA TYR A 114 4.29 -13.34 -6.27
C TYR A 114 5.05 -14.46 -6.98
N ASP A 115 6.32 -14.71 -6.58
CA ASP A 115 7.15 -15.79 -7.14
C ASP A 115 6.56 -17.18 -6.82
N THR A 116 6.06 -17.37 -5.59
CA THR A 116 5.42 -18.63 -5.16
C THR A 116 4.15 -18.94 -5.95
N SER A 117 3.35 -17.91 -6.26
CA SER A 117 2.10 -18.04 -7.02
C SER A 117 2.29 -18.03 -8.54
N GLY A 118 3.50 -17.71 -9.03
CA GLY A 118 3.73 -17.46 -10.45
C GLY A 118 2.91 -16.28 -10.98
N GLY A 119 2.56 -15.33 -10.10
CA GLY A 119 1.74 -14.15 -10.40
C GLY A 119 0.24 -14.39 -10.57
N VAL A 120 -0.23 -15.64 -10.59
CA VAL A 120 -1.67 -15.95 -10.77
C VAL A 120 -2.37 -15.98 -9.42
N GLY A 121 -3.42 -15.19 -9.22
CA GLY A 121 -4.15 -15.17 -7.94
C GLY A 121 -3.47 -14.33 -6.84
N PHE A 122 -2.34 -13.68 -7.16
CA PHE A 122 -1.56 -12.90 -6.21
C PHE A 122 -2.36 -11.72 -5.65
N VAL A 123 -3.07 -11.00 -6.52
CA VAL A 123 -3.83 -9.81 -6.16
C VAL A 123 -4.92 -10.15 -5.15
N PHE A 124 -5.61 -11.27 -5.36
CA PHE A 124 -6.60 -11.76 -4.41
C PHE A 124 -5.95 -12.22 -3.10
N SER A 125 -4.85 -12.98 -3.17
CA SER A 125 -4.15 -13.55 -2.01
C SER A 125 -3.64 -12.47 -1.04
N TRP A 126 -3.01 -11.41 -1.56
CA TRP A 126 -2.44 -10.35 -0.73
C TRP A 126 -3.49 -9.45 -0.07
N VAL A 127 -4.68 -9.33 -0.69
CA VAL A 127 -5.75 -8.47 -0.18
C VAL A 127 -6.67 -9.20 0.82
N SER A 128 -6.67 -10.54 0.84
CA SER A 128 -7.56 -11.39 1.65
C SER A 128 -7.01 -11.75 3.03
#